data_AF-A0AAI9ER83-F1
#
_entry.id   AF-A0AAI9ER83-F1
#
_cell.length_a   1.000
_cell.length_b   1.000
_cell.length_c   1.000
_cell.angle_alpha   90.00
_cell.angle_beta   90.00
_cell.angle_gamma   90.00
#
_symmetry.space_group_name_H-M   'P 1'
#
loop_
_entity.id
_entity.type
_entity.pdbx_description
1 polymer ?
#
loop_
_entity_poly.entity_id
_entity_poly.type
_entity_poly.pdbx_seq_one_letter_code
_entity_poly.pdbx_strand_id
1 'polypeptide(L)'
;MCMIYREPMPLNAVLHNEDSIMRQTLRAKIIQVCDAKIAVKGSNVGLSFYAFFANKNDDPELLMEAARWWIQDMRLDHFEKAVKIKALVESME
;
A
#
# COMPACT_ATOMS: atom_id res chain seq x y z
N MET A 1 37.93 -18.01 -20.47
CA MET A 1 36.97 -17.18 -21.22
C MET A 1 35.64 -17.91 -21.21
N CYS A 2 34.86 -17.81 -20.12
CA CYS A 2 33.65 -18.62 -19.94
C CYS A 2 32.48 -17.90 -20.60
N MET A 3 32.00 -18.45 -21.73
CA MET A 3 30.79 -17.97 -22.39
C MET A 3 29.58 -18.41 -21.58
N ILE A 4 29.00 -17.49 -20.80
CA ILE A 4 27.66 -17.70 -20.24
C ILE A 4 26.68 -17.28 -21.33
N TYR A 5 26.22 -18.25 -22.11
CA TYR A 5 25.12 -18.09 -23.04
C TYR A 5 23.85 -17.74 -22.23
N ARG A 6 23.39 -16.48 -22.30
CA ARG A 6 22.04 -16.11 -21.90
C ARG A 6 21.09 -16.61 -22.98
N GLU A 7 20.37 -17.69 -22.70
CA GLU A 7 19.24 -18.10 -23.54
C GLU A 7 18.20 -16.97 -23.58
N PRO A 8 17.60 -16.68 -24.76
CA PRO A 8 16.50 -15.72 -24.83
C PRO A 8 15.28 -16.30 -24.12
N MET A 9 14.79 -15.60 -23.10
CA MET A 9 13.53 -15.96 -22.45
C MET A 9 12.41 -16.04 -23.51
N PRO A 10 11.53 -17.07 -23.44
CA PRO A 10 10.43 -17.20 -24.37
C PRO A 10 9.50 -15.99 -24.26
N LEU A 11 9.12 -15.44 -25.42
CA LEU A 11 8.33 -14.21 -25.60
C LEU A 11 6.94 -14.22 -24.92
N ASN A 12 6.54 -15.35 -24.30
CA ASN A 12 5.23 -15.54 -23.65
C ASN A 12 5.30 -15.94 -22.15
N ALA A 13 6.44 -15.78 -21.46
CA ALA A 13 6.57 -16.12 -20.02
C ALA A 13 6.33 -14.95 -19.04
N VAL A 14 5.70 -13.86 -19.47
CA VAL A 14 5.28 -12.78 -18.57
C VAL A 14 3.83 -12.42 -18.87
N LEU A 15 2.91 -13.28 -18.45
CA LEU A 15 1.62 -12.79 -17.95
C LEU A 15 1.86 -12.28 -16.52
N HIS A 16 2.56 -11.16 -16.38
CA HIS A 16 2.34 -10.28 -15.24
C HIS A 16 1.51 -9.10 -15.74
N ASN A 17 0.27 -9.40 -16.12
CA ASN A 17 -0.80 -8.41 -16.02
C ASN A 17 -1.12 -8.25 -14.53
N GLU A 18 -0.27 -7.60 -13.73
CA GLU A 18 -0.62 -7.21 -12.35
C GLU A 18 0.08 -5.92 -11.92
N ASP A 19 0.15 -4.93 -12.81
CA ASP A 19 0.24 -3.55 -12.35
C ASP A 19 -1.19 -3.09 -12.01
N SER A 20 -1.44 -2.74 -10.74
CA SER A 20 -2.53 -1.87 -10.23
C SER A 20 -3.53 -2.44 -9.19
N ILE A 21 -3.28 -3.56 -8.50
CA ILE A 21 -4.10 -3.90 -7.32
C ILE A 21 -3.20 -3.90 -6.08
N MET A 22 -3.35 -2.86 -5.24
CA MET A 22 -2.76 -2.80 -3.90
C MET A 22 -2.90 -4.15 -3.19
N ARG A 23 -1.81 -4.69 -2.61
CA ARG A 23 -1.82 -6.01 -1.97
C ARG A 23 -2.95 -6.11 -0.94
N GLN A 24 -3.67 -7.24 -0.92
CA GLN A 24 -4.74 -7.49 0.05
C GLN A 24 -4.27 -7.33 1.50
N THR A 25 -3.01 -7.69 1.77
CA THR A 25 -2.35 -7.50 3.07
C THR A 25 -2.23 -6.04 3.46
N LEU A 26 -1.88 -5.15 2.51
CA LEU A 26 -1.82 -3.71 2.74
C LEU A 26 -3.22 -3.13 3.00
N ARG A 27 -4.21 -3.53 2.20
CA ARG A 27 -5.62 -3.10 2.38
C ARG A 27 -6.15 -3.44 3.76
N ALA A 28 -6.02 -4.72 4.15
CA ALA A 28 -6.47 -5.20 5.44
C ALA A 28 -5.80 -4.44 6.60
N LYS A 29 -4.50 -4.16 6.46
CA LYS A 29 -3.74 -3.40 7.45
C LYS A 29 -4.20 -1.95 7.58
N ILE A 30 -4.46 -1.27 6.46
CA ILE A 30 -4.99 0.10 6.47
C ILE A 30 -6.34 0.15 7.17
N ILE A 31 -7.28 -0.73 6.79
CA ILE A 31 -8.62 -0.79 7.40
C ILE A 31 -8.53 -1.05 8.91
N GLN A 32 -7.75 -2.05 9.31
CA GLN A 32 -7.57 -2.41 10.72
C GLN A 32 -7.05 -1.23 11.55
N VAL A 33 -6.05 -0.50 11.03
CA VAL A 33 -5.48 0.65 11.73
C VAL A 33 -6.45 1.82 11.76
N CYS A 34 -7.15 2.10 10.64
CA CYS A 34 -8.19 3.13 10.60
C CYS A 34 -9.27 2.86 11.66
N ASP A 35 -9.80 1.64 11.73
CA ASP A 35 -10.83 1.26 12.70
C ASP A 35 -10.33 1.37 14.14
N ALA A 36 -9.12 0.87 14.43
CA ALA A 36 -8.54 0.99 15.76
C ALA A 36 -8.35 2.47 16.18
N LYS A 37 -7.92 3.33 15.27
CA LYS A 37 -7.73 4.76 15.57
C LYS A 37 -9.05 5.51 15.71
N ILE A 38 -10.06 5.17 14.90
CA ILE A 38 -11.41 5.73 15.00
C ILE A 38 -12.05 5.33 16.33
N ALA A 39 -11.91 4.08 16.76
CA ALA A 39 -12.46 3.60 18.04
C ALA A 39 -11.85 4.34 19.25
N VAL A 40 -10.56 4.68 19.20
CA VAL A 40 -9.85 5.33 20.31
C VAL A 40 -9.99 6.86 20.30
N LYS A 41 -9.91 7.50 19.13
CA LYS A 41 -9.83 8.97 18.99
C LYS A 41 -11.07 9.61 18.34
N GLY A 42 -12.02 8.82 17.88
CA GLY A 42 -13.21 9.28 17.16
C GLY A 42 -12.99 9.46 15.65
N SER A 43 -14.08 9.72 14.93
CA SER A 43 -14.13 9.79 13.46
C SER A 43 -13.35 10.95 12.83
N ASN A 44 -13.01 11.98 13.61
CA ASN A 44 -12.24 13.14 13.16
C ASN A 44 -10.73 12.96 13.26
N VAL A 45 -10.24 11.76 13.61
CA VAL A 45 -8.81 11.49 13.68
C VAL A 45 -8.16 11.58 12.29
N GLY A 46 -7.13 12.43 12.18
CA GLY A 46 -6.25 12.49 11.02
C GLY A 46 -5.14 11.44 11.13
N LEU A 47 -4.92 10.69 10.06
CA LEU A 47 -3.86 9.70 9.93
C LEU A 47 -2.97 10.05 8.74
N SER A 48 -1.70 9.65 8.83
CA SER A 48 -0.76 9.65 7.70
C SER A 48 -0.43 8.20 7.34
N PHE A 49 0.15 7.95 6.16
CA PHE A 49 0.54 6.59 5.76
C PHE A 49 1.50 5.90 6.75
N TYR A 50 2.30 6.68 7.48
CA TYR A 50 3.17 6.15 8.54
C TYR A 50 2.39 5.56 9.72
N ALA A 51 1.15 6.00 9.96
CA ALA A 51 0.35 5.52 11.08
C ALA A 51 0.00 4.02 10.98
N PHE A 52 0.12 3.43 9.78
CA PHE A 52 -0.12 2.02 9.53
C PHE A 52 0.99 1.09 10.05
N PHE A 53 2.14 1.66 10.41
CA PHE A 53 3.34 0.91 10.80
C PHE A 53 3.72 1.26 12.24
N ALA A 54 3.93 0.25 13.08
CA ALA A 54 4.37 0.45 14.46
C ALA A 54 5.82 0.97 14.52
N ASN A 55 6.65 0.52 13.58
CA ASN A 55 8.04 0.93 13.43
C ASN A 55 8.36 1.12 11.94
N LYS A 56 9.20 2.11 11.64
CA LYS A 56 9.52 2.56 10.27
C LYS A 56 10.26 1.52 9.43
N ASN A 57 10.85 0.52 10.08
CA ASN A 57 11.72 -0.48 9.44
C ASN A 57 11.18 -1.92 9.53
N ASP A 58 9.95 -2.12 10.03
CA ASP A 58 9.41 -3.49 10.16
C ASP A 58 9.16 -4.14 8.80
N ASP A 59 8.62 -3.36 7.86
CA ASP A 59 8.35 -3.80 6.50
C ASP A 59 8.56 -2.63 5.53
N PRO A 60 9.82 -2.40 5.08
CA PRO A 60 10.15 -1.28 4.24
C PRO A 60 9.50 -1.36 2.86
N GLU A 61 9.25 -2.57 2.33
CA GLU A 61 8.58 -2.75 1.04
C GLU A 61 7.11 -2.36 1.12
N LEU A 62 6.40 -2.81 2.17
CA LEU A 62 5.01 -2.45 2.40
C LEU A 62 4.85 -0.95 2.69
N LEU A 63 5.83 -0.34 3.39
CA LEU A 63 5.88 1.10 3.61
C LEU A 63 5.98 1.87 2.28
N MET A 64 6.87 1.44 1.38
CA MET A 64 7.04 2.09 0.07
C MET A 64 5.79 1.95 -0.79
N GLU A 65 5.12 0.80 -0.78
CA GLU A 65 3.85 0.61 -1.47
C GLU A 65 2.75 1.53 -0.90
N ALA A 66 2.61 1.58 0.42
CA ALA A 66 1.66 2.47 1.08
C ALA A 66 1.93 3.95 0.76
N ALA A 67 3.21 4.36 0.78
CA ALA A 67 3.62 5.71 0.45
C ALA A 67 3.34 6.05 -1.02
N ARG A 68 3.61 5.12 -1.94
CA ARG A 68 3.30 5.27 -3.36
C ARG A 68 1.81 5.49 -3.58
N TRP A 69 0.98 4.60 -3.04
CA TRP A 69 -0.48 4.72 -3.15
C TRP A 69 -0.98 6.05 -2.57
N TRP A 70 -0.47 6.44 -1.40
CA TRP A 70 -0.88 7.66 -0.71
C TRP A 70 -0.55 8.92 -1.52
N ILE A 71 0.69 9.02 -2.00
CA ILE A 71 1.25 10.24 -2.60
C ILE A 71 0.97 10.31 -4.10
N GLN A 72 1.19 9.22 -4.83
CA GLN A 72 1.11 9.21 -6.29
C GLN A 72 -0.31 8.94 -6.78
N ASP A 73 -0.95 7.90 -6.26
CA ASP A 73 -2.23 7.42 -6.79
C ASP A 73 -3.39 8.26 -6.23
N MET A 74 -3.48 8.38 -4.91
CA MET A 74 -4.57 9.09 -4.23
C MET A 74 -4.28 10.58 -4.01
N ARG A 75 -3.00 10.98 -4.06
CA ARG A 75 -2.54 12.37 -3.84
C ARG A 75 -3.10 12.99 -2.56
N LEU A 76 -3.11 12.21 -1.49
CA LEU A 76 -3.60 12.65 -0.19
C LEU A 76 -2.61 13.63 0.45
N ASP A 77 -3.13 14.54 1.27
CA ASP A 77 -2.30 15.43 2.10
C ASP A 77 -1.48 14.62 3.11
N HIS A 78 -0.54 15.26 3.81
CA HIS A 78 0.26 14.64 4.85
C HIS A 78 -0.60 13.97 5.93
N PHE A 79 -1.77 14.55 6.22
CA PHE A 79 -2.78 13.95 7.08
C PHE A 79 -4.15 13.95 6.41
N GLU A 80 -4.85 12.82 6.51
CA GLU A 80 -6.21 12.67 6.00
C GLU A 80 -7.11 11.99 7.05
N LYS A 81 -8.41 12.25 7.01
CA LYS A 81 -9.35 11.64 7.96
C LYS A 81 -9.39 10.12 7.79
N ALA A 82 -9.31 9.39 8.91
CA ALA A 82 -9.36 7.93 8.92
C ALA A 82 -10.59 7.35 8.19
N VAL A 83 -11.74 8.00 8.33
CA VAL A 83 -12.98 7.60 7.63
C VAL A 83 -12.87 7.72 6.11
N LYS A 84 -12.16 8.73 5.60
CA LYS A 84 -11.96 8.93 4.16
C LYS A 84 -10.99 7.91 3.59
N ILE A 85 -9.89 7.66 4.30
CA ILE A 85 -8.90 6.65 3.93
C ILE A 85 -9.56 5.26 3.84
N LYS A 86 -10.34 4.89 4.87
CA LYS A 86 -11.05 3.61 4.90
C LYS A 86 -11.99 3.46 3.71
N ALA A 87 -12.83 4.47 3.45
CA ALA A 87 -13.77 4.45 2.33
C ALA A 87 -13.06 4.32 0.97
N LEU A 88 -11.90 4.96 0.79
CA LEU A 88 -11.10 4.81 -0.44
C LEU A 88 -10.62 3.37 -0.61
N VAL A 89 -10.04 2.77 0.43
CA VAL A 89 -9.53 1.40 0.36
C VAL A 89 -10.64 0.38 0.16
N GLU A 90 -11.81 0.57 0.80
CA GLU A 90 -12.99 -0.27 0.60
C GLU A 90 -13.55 -0.17 -0.83
N SER A 91 -13.43 1.00 -1.47
CA SER A 91 -13.89 1.19 -2.86
C SER A 91 -12.98 0.59 -3.94
N MET A 92 -11.80 0.07 -3.57
CA MET A 92 -10.82 -0.50 -4.50
C MET A 92 -11.01 -2.00 -4.76
N GLU A 93 -12.16 -2.59 -4.40
CA GLU A 93 -12.54 -3.98 -4.74
C GLU A 93 -12.63 -4.26 -6.24
#